data_AF-A0A7V7XDV9-F1
#
_entry.id   AF-A0A7V7XDV9-F1
#
_cell.length_a   1.000
_cell.length_b   1.000
_cell.length_c   1.000
_cell.angle_alpha   90.00
_cell.angle_beta   90.00
_cell.angle_gamma   90.00
#
_symmetry.space_group_name_H-M   'P 1'
#
loop_
_entity.id
_entity.type
_entity.pdbx_description
1 polymer ?
#
loop_
_entity_poly.entity_id
_entity_poly.type
_entity_poly.pdbx_seq_one_letter_code
_entity_poly.pdbx_strand_id
1 'polypeptide(L)'
;MRTGSLPLTVIGTVLVILALVAGPWPPDVLNARPGYTVSHQQRLLGKDAPEDAAEVERKPGYLLFRVFDGLVYVALAQVIIAMFALVFWRSRLFLMLMMVAGSYGAVYAMALGLIVGPQMAFVGFSCIFFAAVISWITTGEAHGTYPVTQ
;
A
#
# COMPACT_ATOMS: atom_id res chain seq x y z
N MET A 1 -17.03 -3.40 16.12
CA MET A 1 -16.60 -4.31 15.04
C MET A 1 -16.54 -5.72 15.60
N ARG A 2 -17.00 -6.73 14.85
CA ARG A 2 -16.46 -8.08 15.04
C ARG A 2 -14.97 -7.96 14.72
N THR A 3 -14.12 -8.31 15.68
CA THR A 3 -12.65 -8.25 15.64
C THR A 3 -12.01 -9.05 14.50
N GLY A 4 -12.80 -9.74 13.66
CA GLY A 4 -12.31 -10.69 12.66
C GLY A 4 -11.50 -10.09 11.51
N SER A 5 -11.71 -8.83 11.13
CA SER A 5 -10.97 -8.20 10.01
C SER A 5 -9.69 -7.49 10.44
N LEU A 6 -9.55 -7.18 11.73
CA LEU A 6 -8.41 -6.43 12.27
C LEU A 6 -7.07 -7.20 12.13
N PRO A 7 -7.02 -8.54 12.35
CA PRO A 7 -5.82 -9.33 12.08
C PRO A 7 -5.37 -9.26 10.62
N LEU A 8 -6.30 -9.31 9.67
CA LEU A 8 -5.97 -9.26 8.24
C LEU A 8 -5.39 -7.90 7.84
N THR A 9 -5.96 -6.81 8.37
CA THR A 9 -5.39 -5.48 8.18
C THR A 9 -3.99 -5.37 8.77
N VAL A 10 -3.78 -5.85 10.00
CA VAL A 10 -2.46 -5.80 10.65
C VAL A 10 -1.42 -6.58 9.86
N ILE A 11 -1.75 -7.80 9.42
CA ILE A 11 -0.87 -8.62 8.58
C ILE A 11 -0.55 -7.88 7.28
N GLY A 12 -1.57 -7.31 6.62
CA GLY A 12 -1.38 -6.54 5.41
C GLY A 12 -0.44 -5.35 5.61
N THR A 13 -0.65 -4.56 6.67
CA THR A 13 0.20 -3.43 7.03
C THR A 13 1.64 -3.85 7.32
N VAL A 14 1.84 -4.94 8.06
CA VAL A 14 3.18 -5.48 8.35
C VAL A 14 3.88 -5.93 7.06
N LEU A 15 3.16 -6.62 6.16
CA LEU A 15 3.71 -7.02 4.86
C LEU A 15 4.14 -5.81 4.01
N VAL A 16 3.33 -4.74 3.98
CA VAL A 16 3.70 -3.50 3.28
C VAL A 16 4.93 -2.87 3.91
N ILE A 17 5.01 -2.78 5.25
CA ILE A 17 6.18 -2.22 5.94
C ILE A 17 7.44 -3.03 5.60
N LEU A 18 7.38 -4.36 5.69
CA LEU A 18 8.49 -5.23 5.36
C LEU A 18 8.90 -5.09 3.89
N ALA A 19 7.92 -4.99 2.98
CA ALA A 19 8.18 -4.75 1.57
C ALA A 19 8.95 -3.44 1.34
N LEU A 20 8.53 -2.34 1.97
CA LEU A 20 9.16 -1.03 1.78
C LEU A 20 10.52 -0.89 2.46
N VAL A 21 10.73 -1.54 3.61
CA VAL A 21 11.97 -1.41 4.39
C VAL A 21 13.04 -2.42 3.94
N ALA A 22 12.64 -3.66 3.69
CA ALA A 22 13.57 -4.77 3.46
C ALA A 22 13.38 -5.47 2.09
N GLY A 23 12.27 -5.20 1.39
CA GLY A 23 12.03 -5.77 0.09
C GLY A 23 12.98 -5.22 -0.98
N PRO A 24 13.43 -6.05 -1.94
CA PRO A 24 14.14 -5.57 -3.11
C PRO A 24 13.13 -4.91 -4.07
N TRP A 25 13.47 -3.74 -4.62
CA TRP A 25 12.64 -3.00 -5.58
C TRP A 25 13.37 -2.79 -6.90
N PRO A 26 12.63 -2.71 -8.02
CA PRO A 26 13.23 -2.34 -9.28
C PRO A 26 13.79 -0.91 -9.19
N PRO A 27 15.04 -0.68 -9.59
CA PRO A 27 15.52 0.65 -10.00
C PRO A 27 14.75 1.16 -11.22
N ASP A 28 14.81 2.45 -11.54
CA ASP A 28 13.96 3.02 -12.57
C ASP A 28 14.09 2.30 -13.94
N VAL A 29 12.92 1.97 -14.49
CA VAL A 29 12.62 0.78 -15.31
C VAL A 29 13.24 0.82 -16.73
N LEU A 30 14.07 1.80 -17.06
CA LEU A 30 14.57 1.98 -18.44
C LEU A 30 16.09 1.79 -18.60
N ASN A 31 16.88 1.95 -17.55
CA ASN A 31 18.36 1.94 -17.67
C ASN A 31 19.06 0.96 -16.71
N ALA A 32 18.31 0.27 -15.84
CA ALA A 32 18.92 -0.63 -14.89
C ALA A 32 19.27 -1.98 -15.51
N ARG A 33 20.41 -2.54 -15.08
CA ARG A 33 20.81 -3.90 -15.45
C ARG A 33 19.73 -4.89 -15.00
N PRO A 34 19.36 -5.89 -15.83
CA PRO A 34 18.45 -6.95 -15.42
C PRO A 34 18.91 -7.61 -14.12
N GLY A 35 18.03 -7.70 -13.13
CA GLY A 35 18.33 -8.28 -11.81
C GLY A 35 18.98 -7.33 -10.80
N TYR A 36 19.32 -6.09 -11.18
CA TYR A 36 19.72 -5.07 -10.21
C TYR A 36 18.49 -4.63 -9.41
N THR A 37 18.60 -4.60 -8.09
CA THR A 37 17.53 -4.17 -7.19
C THR A 37 18.09 -3.23 -6.14
N VAL A 38 17.24 -2.32 -5.66
CA VAL A 38 17.56 -1.33 -4.65
C VAL A 38 16.53 -1.37 -3.53
N SER A 39 16.85 -0.77 -2.38
CA SER A 39 15.82 -0.53 -1.38
C SER A 39 14.82 0.52 -1.88
N HIS A 40 13.56 0.45 -1.44
CA HIS A 40 12.54 1.43 -1.83
C HIS A 40 12.93 2.86 -1.41
N GLN A 41 13.63 3.00 -0.27
CA GLN A 41 14.10 4.30 0.20
C GLN A 41 15.19 4.88 -0.72
N GLN A 42 16.13 4.08 -1.20
CA GLN A 42 17.10 4.52 -2.20
C GLN A 42 16.41 4.96 -3.49
N ARG A 43 15.38 4.23 -3.91
CA ARG A 43 14.56 4.57 -5.08
C ARG A 43 13.83 5.92 -4.90
N LEU A 44 13.19 6.14 -3.75
CA LEU A 44 12.51 7.40 -3.43
C LEU A 44 13.48 8.60 -3.44
N LEU A 45 14.67 8.43 -2.89
CA LEU A 45 15.73 9.44 -2.90
C LEU A 45 16.41 9.58 -4.28
N GLY A 46 16.10 8.63 -5.18
CA GLY A 46 16.76 8.34 -6.45
C GLY A 46 18.28 8.32 -6.36
N LYS A 47 18.74 7.51 -5.40
CA LYS A 47 20.07 6.92 -5.33
C LYS A 47 20.03 5.52 -5.96
N ASP A 48 19.39 5.43 -7.11
CA ASP A 48 19.09 4.20 -7.85
C ASP A 48 20.04 3.94 -9.02
N ALA A 49 21.00 4.85 -9.25
CA ALA A 49 22.09 4.65 -10.19
C ALA A 49 23.24 3.85 -9.54
N PRO A 50 23.79 2.82 -10.23
CA PRO A 50 25.01 2.18 -9.78
C PRO A 50 26.16 3.20 -9.75
N GLU A 51 27.07 3.08 -8.78
CA GLU A 51 28.18 4.03 -8.53
C GLU A 51 29.04 4.30 -9.79
N ASP A 52 29.00 3.38 -10.76
CA ASP A 52 29.77 3.41 -12.00
C ASP A 52 29.03 4.10 -13.18
N ALA A 53 27.75 4.42 -13.05
CA ALA A 53 26.94 5.03 -14.11
C ALA A 53 26.86 6.55 -13.94
N ALA A 54 27.93 7.23 -14.36
CA ALA A 54 28.11 8.67 -14.18
C ALA A 54 27.03 9.56 -14.84
N GLU A 55 26.22 9.06 -15.78
CA GLU A 55 25.20 9.87 -16.47
C GLU A 55 23.98 9.02 -16.82
N VAL A 56 23.17 8.64 -15.83
CA VAL A 56 21.83 8.11 -16.12
C VAL A 56 20.96 9.29 -16.53
N GLU A 57 20.71 9.43 -17.84
CA GLU A 57 19.83 10.44 -18.41
C GLU A 57 18.42 10.30 -17.79
N ARG A 58 18.07 11.27 -16.92
CA ARG A 58 16.80 11.26 -16.18
C ARG A 58 15.67 11.69 -17.11
N LYS A 59 14.94 10.72 -17.66
CA LYS A 59 13.77 10.97 -18.52
C LYS A 59 12.69 11.80 -17.80
N PRO A 60 11.84 12.54 -18.53
CA PRO A 60 10.82 13.41 -17.95
C PRO A 60 9.80 12.71 -17.03
N GLY A 61 9.63 11.38 -17.15
CA GLY A 61 8.78 10.58 -16.25
C GLY A 61 9.37 10.30 -14.86
N TYR A 62 10.67 10.54 -14.66
CA TYR A 62 11.41 10.23 -13.44
C TYR A 62 10.84 10.91 -12.20
N LEU A 63 10.48 12.19 -12.32
CA LEU A 63 9.88 12.94 -11.21
C LEU A 63 8.49 12.38 -10.84
N LEU A 64 7.72 11.93 -11.84
CA LEU A 64 6.38 11.38 -11.64
C LEU A 64 6.45 10.05 -10.88
N PHE A 65 7.39 9.17 -11.23
CA PHE A 65 7.61 7.91 -10.51
C PHE A 65 7.98 8.13 -9.05
N ARG A 66 8.86 9.10 -8.75
CA ARG A 66 9.19 9.45 -7.35
C ARG A 66 7.99 10.00 -6.57
N VAL A 67 7.10 10.77 -7.23
CA VAL A 67 5.85 11.21 -6.59
C VAL A 67 4.99 10.00 -6.26
N PHE A 68 4.86 9.03 -7.15
CA PHE A 68 4.14 7.78 -6.88
C PHE A 68 4.77 6.95 -5.75
N ASP A 69 6.10 6.83 -5.73
CA ASP A 69 6.84 6.17 -4.65
C ASP A 69 6.56 6.85 -3.29
N GLY A 70 6.53 8.18 -3.26
CA GLY A 70 6.19 8.98 -2.07
C GLY A 70 4.74 8.79 -1.63
N LEU A 71 3.81 8.76 -2.58
CA LEU A 71 2.39 8.55 -2.31
C LEU A 71 2.10 7.18 -1.69
N VAL A 72 2.95 6.18 -1.89
CA VAL A 72 2.80 4.88 -1.21
C VAL A 72 3.06 4.99 0.29
N TYR A 73 4.03 5.81 0.71
CA TYR A 73 4.24 6.09 2.13
C TYR A 73 3.06 6.86 2.72
N VAL A 74 2.48 7.80 1.96
CA VAL A 74 1.26 8.52 2.37
C VAL A 74 0.08 7.55 2.51
N ALA A 75 -0.11 6.65 1.55
CA ALA A 75 -1.15 5.62 1.60
C ALA A 75 -0.98 4.70 2.81
N LEU A 76 0.25 4.26 3.11
CA LEU A 76 0.54 3.47 4.30
C LEU A 76 0.25 4.24 5.60
N ALA A 77 0.69 5.49 5.69
CA ALA A 77 0.40 6.35 6.84
C ALA A 77 -1.12 6.54 7.02
N GLN A 78 -1.85 6.76 5.93
CA GLN A 78 -3.31 6.85 5.93
C GLN A 78 -3.96 5.56 6.44
N VAL A 79 -3.46 4.37 6.04
CA VAL A 79 -3.96 3.09 6.56
C VAL A 79 -3.75 3.00 8.07
N ILE A 80 -2.56 3.34 8.57
CA ILE A 80 -2.26 3.30 10.01
C ILE A 80 -3.19 4.25 10.77
N ILE A 81 -3.35 5.49 10.31
CA ILE A 81 -4.25 6.47 10.93
C ILE A 81 -5.70 5.97 10.90
N ALA A 82 -6.16 5.46 9.76
CA ALA A 82 -7.51 4.92 9.60
C ALA A 82 -7.75 3.71 10.52
N MET A 83 -6.76 2.84 10.71
CA MET A 83 -6.84 1.73 11.67
C MET A 83 -7.07 2.23 13.10
N PHE A 84 -6.26 3.19 13.57
CA PHE A 84 -6.47 3.77 14.90
C PHE A 84 -7.83 4.45 15.00
N ALA A 85 -8.18 5.28 14.03
CA ALA A 85 -9.46 5.98 13.97
C ALA A 85 -10.67 5.03 13.97
N LEU A 86 -10.57 3.85 13.35
CA LEU A 86 -11.60 2.81 13.40
C LEU A 86 -11.80 2.23 14.80
N VAL A 87 -10.73 2.09 15.58
CA VAL A 87 -10.83 1.61 16.96
C VAL A 87 -11.61 2.60 17.83
N PHE A 88 -11.35 3.91 17.67
CA PHE A 88 -11.96 4.96 18.48
C PHE A 88 -13.35 5.40 18.00
N TRP A 89 -13.51 5.70 16.71
CA TRP A 89 -14.72 6.32 16.17
C TRP A 89 -15.64 5.34 15.44
N ARG A 90 -15.15 4.16 15.05
CA ARG A 90 -15.94 3.11 14.37
C ARG A 90 -16.72 3.60 13.13
N SER A 91 -16.22 4.64 12.47
CA SER A 91 -16.89 5.23 11.31
C SER A 91 -16.56 4.49 10.02
N ARG A 92 -17.57 4.36 9.18
CA ARG A 92 -17.47 3.84 7.81
C ARG A 92 -16.47 4.64 6.97
N LEU A 93 -16.36 5.95 7.16
CA LEU A 93 -15.40 6.79 6.44
C LEU A 93 -13.98 6.21 6.45
N PHE A 94 -13.51 5.69 7.59
CA PHE A 94 -12.16 5.14 7.70
C PHE A 94 -11.99 3.79 6.98
N LEU A 95 -13.06 3.00 6.87
CA LEU A 95 -13.06 1.82 6.00
C LEU A 95 -12.94 2.22 4.53
N MET A 96 -13.65 3.26 4.08
CA MET A 96 -13.49 3.82 2.73
C MET A 96 -12.05 4.29 2.49
N LEU A 97 -11.46 5.01 3.45
CA LEU A 97 -10.06 5.46 3.35
C LEU A 97 -9.08 4.29 3.21
N MET A 98 -9.31 3.19 3.92
CA MET A 98 -8.50 1.98 3.78
C MET A 98 -8.71 1.28 2.42
N MET A 99 -9.94 1.27 1.89
CA MET A 99 -10.19 0.74 0.55
C MET A 99 -9.44 1.54 -0.51
N VAL A 100 -9.50 2.88 -0.46
CA VAL A 100 -8.81 3.75 -1.41
C VAL A 100 -7.29 3.59 -1.32
N ALA A 101 -6.74 3.55 -0.09
CA ALA A 101 -5.30 3.35 0.09
C ALA A 101 -4.85 1.95 -0.34
N GLY A 102 -5.64 0.92 -0.03
CA GLY A 102 -5.39 -0.46 -0.42
C GLY A 102 -5.44 -0.67 -1.94
N SER A 103 -6.43 -0.12 -2.62
CA SER A 103 -6.52 -0.23 -4.08
C SER A 103 -5.40 0.53 -4.78
N TYR A 104 -5.10 1.75 -4.34
CA TYR A 104 -3.98 2.54 -4.86
C TYR A 104 -2.64 1.79 -4.71
N GLY A 105 -2.34 1.31 -3.50
CA GLY A 105 -1.09 0.60 -3.22
C GLY A 105 -0.96 -0.71 -3.99
N ALA A 106 -2.06 -1.44 -4.19
CA ALA A 106 -2.08 -2.65 -5.01
C ALA A 106 -1.81 -2.34 -6.49
N VAL A 107 -2.47 -1.32 -7.07
CA VAL A 107 -2.25 -0.91 -8.46
C VAL A 107 -0.81 -0.42 -8.67
N TYR A 108 -0.30 0.41 -7.76
CA TYR A 108 1.09 0.85 -7.78
C TYR A 108 2.06 -0.33 -7.78
N ALA A 109 1.89 -1.27 -6.86
CA ALA A 109 2.78 -2.41 -6.72
C ALA A 109 2.73 -3.35 -7.94
N MET A 110 1.53 -3.56 -8.51
CA MET A 110 1.34 -4.34 -9.72
C MET A 110 2.04 -3.74 -10.94
N ALA A 111 2.08 -2.41 -11.04
CA ALA A 111 2.72 -1.71 -12.15
C ALA A 111 4.25 -1.88 -12.20
N LEU A 112 4.88 -2.34 -11.11
CA LEU A 112 6.33 -2.44 -10.97
C LEU A 112 6.90 -3.84 -11.28
N GLY A 113 6.05 -4.78 -11.72
CA GLY A 113 6.49 -6.08 -12.20
C GLY A 113 6.77 -7.12 -11.10
N LEU A 114 7.37 -8.24 -11.51
CA LEU A 114 7.49 -9.46 -10.69
C LEU A 114 8.78 -9.50 -9.85
N ILE A 115 8.96 -8.51 -8.98
CA ILE A 115 10.04 -8.50 -7.97
C ILE A 115 9.43 -8.70 -6.58
N VAL A 116 10.18 -9.32 -5.67
CA VAL A 116 9.70 -9.69 -4.32
C VAL A 116 9.14 -8.49 -3.54
N GLY A 117 9.78 -7.32 -3.55
CA GLY A 117 9.29 -6.13 -2.84
C GLY A 117 7.90 -5.69 -3.33
N PRO A 118 7.72 -5.37 -4.62
CA PRO A 118 6.40 -5.09 -5.20
C PRO A 118 5.37 -6.19 -4.97
N GLN A 119 5.73 -7.48 -5.08
CA GLN A 119 4.80 -8.58 -4.83
C GLN A 119 4.32 -8.61 -3.37
N MET A 120 5.22 -8.45 -2.40
CA MET A 120 4.86 -8.36 -0.98
C MET A 120 3.97 -7.14 -0.70
N ALA A 121 4.28 -6.00 -1.29
CA ALA A 121 3.47 -4.80 -1.17
C ALA A 121 2.07 -4.99 -1.78
N PHE A 122 1.98 -5.62 -2.95
CA PHE A 122 0.71 -5.95 -3.61
C PHE A 122 -0.16 -6.83 -2.73
N VAL A 123 0.41 -7.90 -2.17
CA VAL A 123 -0.31 -8.80 -1.25
C VAL A 123 -0.74 -8.04 0.01
N GLY A 124 0.15 -7.25 0.61
CA GLY A 124 -0.16 -6.48 1.81
C GLY A 124 -1.28 -5.47 1.62
N PHE A 125 -1.22 -4.66 0.55
CA PHE A 125 -2.28 -3.71 0.19
C PHE A 125 -3.60 -4.39 -0.19
N SER A 126 -3.54 -5.55 -0.84
CA SER A 126 -4.73 -6.36 -1.14
C SER A 126 -5.39 -6.87 0.14
N CYS A 127 -4.62 -7.36 1.12
CA CYS A 127 -5.15 -7.76 2.43
C CYS A 127 -5.87 -6.60 3.13
N ILE A 128 -5.27 -5.40 3.12
CA ILE A 128 -5.89 -4.19 3.70
C ILE A 128 -7.21 -3.86 2.98
N PHE A 129 -7.21 -3.89 1.65
CA PHE A 129 -8.39 -3.63 0.82
C PHE A 129 -9.52 -4.62 1.14
N PHE A 130 -9.24 -5.93 1.07
CA PHE A 130 -10.25 -6.96 1.33
C PHE A 130 -10.74 -6.93 2.78
N ALA A 131 -9.86 -6.69 3.75
CA ALA A 131 -10.26 -6.50 5.15
C ALA A 131 -11.26 -5.34 5.31
N ALA A 132 -11.00 -4.21 4.63
CA ALA A 132 -11.88 -3.05 4.63
C ALA A 132 -13.23 -3.35 3.95
N VAL A 133 -13.22 -4.04 2.80
CA VAL A 133 -14.44 -4.43 2.06
C VAL A 133 -15.32 -5.37 2.89
N ILE A 134 -14.75 -6.44 3.45
CA ILE A 134 -15.47 -7.39 4.30
C ILE A 134 -16.06 -6.66 5.52
N SER A 135 -15.28 -5.79 6.15
CA SER A 135 -15.74 -4.97 7.28
C SER A 135 -16.89 -4.04 6.88
N TRP A 136 -16.81 -3.43 5.69
CA TRP A 136 -17.83 -2.51 5.22
C TRP A 136 -19.16 -3.19 4.94
N ILE A 137 -19.14 -4.36 4.30
CA ILE A 137 -20.33 -5.17 4.00
C ILE A 137 -20.99 -5.61 5.31
N THR A 138 -20.22 -6.23 6.20
CA THR A 138 -20.72 -6.77 7.48
C THR A 138 -21.22 -5.69 8.44
N THR A 139 -20.68 -4.47 8.36
CA THR A 139 -21.20 -3.33 9.14
C THR A 139 -22.51 -2.78 8.57
N GLY A 140 -22.78 -2.99 7.28
CA GLY A 140 -24.01 -2.54 6.62
C GLY A 140 -25.25 -3.35 7.00
N GLU A 141 -25.09 -4.64 7.25
CA GLU A 141 -26.20 -5.53 7.65
C GLU A 141 -26.73 -5.23 9.06
N ALA A 142 -25.89 -4.68 9.95
CA ALA A 142 -26.26 -4.39 11.34
C ALA A 142 -27.22 -3.19 11.52
N HIS A 143 -27.56 -2.45 10.46
CA HIS A 143 -28.54 -1.36 10.52
C HIS A 143 -29.88 -1.70 9.84
N GLY A 144 -30.05 -2.93 9.35
CA GLY A 144 -31.21 -3.35 8.56
C GLY A 144 -32.33 -4.09 9.31
N THR A 145 -32.20 -4.39 10.60
CA THR A 145 -33.19 -5.23 11.31
C THR A 145 -33.47 -4.75 12.73
N TYR A 146 -34.25 -3.68 12.85
CA TYR A 146 -35.16 -3.52 14.00
C TYR A 146 -36.55 -3.20 13.46
N PRO A 147 -37.47 -4.16 13.36
CA PRO A 147 -38.88 -3.79 13.37
C PRO A 147 -39.16 -3.19 14.76
N VAL A 148 -39.36 -1.87 14.78
CA VAL A 148 -40.06 -1.21 15.88
C VAL A 148 -41.51 -1.68 15.77
N THR A 149 -41.87 -2.72 16.50
CA THR A 149 -43.27 -3.01 16.80
C THR A 149 -43.45 -2.84 18.31
N GLN A 150 -44.28 -1.85 18.61
CA GLN A 150 -44.73 -1.38 19.91
C GLN A 150 -45.45 -2.48 20.70
#